data_AF-A0ABD7DJ76-F1
#
_entry.id   AF-A0ABD7DJ76-F1
#
_cell.length_a   1.000
_cell.length_b   1.000
_cell.length_c   1.000
_cell.angle_alpha   90.00
_cell.angle_beta   90.00
_cell.angle_gamma   90.00
#
_symmetry.space_group_name_H-M   'P 1'
#
loop_
_entity.id
_entity.type
_entity.pdbx_description
1 polymer ?
#
loop_
_entity_poly.entity_id
_entity_poly.type
_entity_poly.pdbx_seq_one_letter_code
_entity_poly.pdbx_strand_id
1 'polypeptide(L)'
;MLNINSKTIKDDLMNIHGIMPCKSFNIEFPFVPEEYLHHFVRGYFDGDGYVKYETYTVNFVGGSYNFMNSLHQILQNRNLRADLLNQNKHYRVILSGRKSIQLFSNWIYKDKDIYLHRKYEVFQRESLSLDQLQDRKLKQTQTAVKQRKQNFLEEYMKNKCNATTCSNLEISESAFKRWLKNDNQFKRDYEKINLTMSTSDN
;
A
#
# COMPACT_ATOMS: atom_id res chain seq x y z
N MET A 1 10.43 28.47 3.21
CA MET A 1 11.56 27.59 3.55
C MET A 1 11.91 27.85 5.01
N LEU A 2 11.85 26.85 5.88
CA LEU A 2 12.20 26.99 7.29
C LEU A 2 13.69 26.70 7.47
N ASN A 3 14.44 27.64 8.04
CA ASN A 3 15.87 27.48 8.32
C ASN A 3 16.06 27.36 9.83
N ILE A 4 16.72 26.28 10.27
CA ILE A 4 17.07 26.06 11.68
C ILE A 4 18.60 26.04 11.77
N ASN A 5 19.16 27.02 12.48
CA ASN A 5 20.60 27.21 12.63
C ASN A 5 21.03 26.96 14.07
N SER A 6 21.06 25.68 14.48
CA SER A 6 21.53 25.26 15.80
C SER A 6 22.71 24.30 15.66
N LYS A 7 23.85 24.68 16.24
CA LYS A 7 25.07 23.88 16.21
C LYS A 7 24.88 22.57 16.96
N THR A 8 24.24 22.62 18.12
CA THR A 8 23.89 21.45 18.94
C THR A 8 23.02 20.47 18.16
N ILE A 9 21.90 20.91 17.58
CA ILE A 9 21.01 20.01 16.82
C ILE A 9 21.75 19.38 15.65
N LYS A 10 22.52 20.17 14.91
CA LYS A 10 23.30 19.68 13.77
C LYS A 10 24.30 18.61 14.21
N ASP A 11 25.06 18.87 15.28
CA ASP A 11 26.09 17.94 15.75
C ASP A 11 25.46 16.68 16.38
N ASP A 12 24.31 16.77 17.06
CA ASP A 12 23.57 15.61 17.58
C ASP A 12 23.02 14.73 16.44
N LEU A 13 22.38 15.34 15.44
CA LEU A 13 21.88 14.62 14.25
C LEU A 13 23.01 13.87 13.57
N MET A 14 24.17 14.49 13.42
CA MET A 14 25.32 13.89 12.75
C MET A 14 25.97 12.81 13.61
N ASN A 15 26.36 13.12 14.84
CA ASN A 15 27.25 12.29 15.65
C ASN A 15 26.49 11.19 16.41
N ILE A 16 25.24 11.43 16.80
CA ILE A 16 24.43 10.46 17.56
C ILE A 16 23.60 9.62 16.60
N HIS A 17 22.99 10.26 15.60
CA HIS A 17 22.02 9.59 14.71
C HIS A 17 22.55 9.27 13.31
N GLY A 18 23.80 9.63 12.98
CA GLY A 18 24.41 9.31 11.69
C GLY A 18 23.81 10.08 10.50
N ILE A 19 23.11 11.18 10.76
CA ILE A 19 22.36 11.93 9.75
C ILE A 19 23.30 12.93 9.06
N MET A 20 23.95 12.48 7.97
CA MET A 20 24.93 13.28 7.23
C MET A 20 24.31 14.25 6.20
N PRO A 21 25.03 15.30 5.75
CA PRO A 21 24.64 16.09 4.57
C PRO A 21 24.50 15.21 3.32
N CYS A 22 23.66 15.62 2.35
CA CYS A 22 23.43 14.92 1.07
C CYS A 22 22.96 13.44 1.20
N LYS A 23 22.37 13.08 2.33
CA LYS A 23 21.92 11.73 2.71
C LYS A 23 20.70 11.16 1.97
N SER A 24 20.17 11.84 0.95
CA SER A 24 18.85 11.52 0.37
C SER A 24 18.72 10.09 -0.15
N PHE A 25 19.83 9.45 -0.56
CA PHE A 25 19.86 8.11 -1.17
C PHE A 25 20.44 7.01 -0.26
N ASN A 26 21.08 7.36 0.84
CA ASN A 26 21.85 6.43 1.68
C ASN A 26 21.61 6.61 3.18
N ILE A 27 20.66 7.45 3.60
CA ILE A 27 20.25 7.56 5.01
C ILE A 27 19.76 6.21 5.53
N GLU A 28 20.14 5.86 6.76
CA GLU A 28 19.60 4.71 7.49
C GLU A 28 18.46 5.12 8.40
N PHE A 29 17.58 4.17 8.72
CA PHE A 29 16.57 4.41 9.73
C PHE A 29 17.26 4.49 11.10
N PRO A 30 17.17 5.62 11.82
CA PRO A 30 17.91 5.78 13.06
C PRO A 30 17.38 4.83 14.13
N PHE A 31 18.20 4.49 15.12
CA PHE A 31 17.70 3.84 16.31
C PHE A 31 16.74 4.78 17.05
N VAL A 32 15.50 4.32 17.24
CA VAL A 32 14.47 5.03 18.00
C VAL A 32 13.89 4.07 19.02
N PRO A 33 13.93 4.39 20.32
CA PRO A 33 13.28 3.57 21.34
C PRO A 33 11.80 3.32 21.02
N GLU A 34 11.32 2.13 21.36
CA GLU A 34 9.96 1.67 21.01
C GLU A 34 8.86 2.65 21.46
N GLU A 35 9.01 3.25 22.64
CA GLU A 35 8.10 4.26 23.19
C GLU A 35 8.00 5.52 22.32
N TYR A 36 9.08 5.92 21.63
CA TYR A 36 9.12 7.09 20.76
C TYR A 36 8.94 6.77 19.27
N LEU A 37 8.91 5.49 18.90
CA LEU A 37 8.88 5.10 17.48
C LEU A 37 7.66 5.65 16.76
N HIS A 38 6.51 5.65 17.43
CA HIS A 38 5.27 6.19 16.88
C HIS A 38 5.35 7.71 16.64
N HIS A 39 6.02 8.47 17.51
CA HIS A 39 6.29 9.90 17.30
C HIS A 39 7.23 10.14 16.12
N PHE A 40 8.30 9.34 16.00
CA PHE A 40 9.24 9.46 14.87
C PHE A 40 8.53 9.19 13.54
N VAL A 41 7.76 8.10 13.45
CA VAL A 41 7.01 7.75 12.24
C VAL A 41 5.90 8.76 11.95
N ARG A 42 5.25 9.32 12.98
CA ARG A 42 4.34 10.47 12.82
C ARG A 42 5.04 11.65 12.19
N GLY A 43 6.21 12.05 12.72
CA GLY A 43 6.98 13.19 12.20
C GLY A 43 7.36 13.00 10.73
N TYR A 44 7.85 11.81 10.38
CA TYR A 44 8.18 11.47 8.99
C TYR A 44 6.93 11.44 8.09
N PHE A 45 5.86 10.80 8.55
CA PHE A 45 4.59 10.76 7.84
C PHE A 45 4.00 12.17 7.65
N ASP A 46 4.01 13.03 8.67
CA ASP A 46 3.47 14.38 8.59
C ASP A 46 4.32 15.26 7.66
N GLY A 47 5.64 15.10 7.68
CA GLY A 47 6.57 15.78 6.77
C GLY A 47 6.37 15.39 5.30
N ASP A 48 6.46 14.10 4.99
CA ASP A 48 6.62 13.61 3.60
C ASP A 48 5.64 12.49 3.20
N GLY A 49 4.89 11.95 4.16
CA GLY A 49 3.86 10.95 3.90
C GLY A 49 2.65 11.50 3.14
N TYR A 50 1.83 10.59 2.64
CA TYR A 50 0.60 10.89 1.91
C TYR A 50 -0.52 9.96 2.36
N VAL A 51 -1.74 10.49 2.49
CA VAL A 51 -2.96 9.71 2.78
C VAL A 51 -4.06 10.09 1.81
N LYS A 52 -4.79 9.08 1.33
CA LYS A 52 -5.99 9.23 0.52
C LYS A 52 -7.09 8.31 1.05
N TYR A 53 -8.14 8.93 1.58
CA TYR A 53 -9.23 8.20 2.22
C TYR A 53 -10.08 7.42 1.22
N GLU A 54 -10.36 7.98 0.04
CA GLU A 54 -11.24 7.38 -0.97
C GLU A 54 -10.72 6.03 -1.50
N THR A 55 -9.39 5.86 -1.50
CA THR A 55 -8.73 4.62 -1.90
C THR A 55 -8.19 3.83 -0.70
N TYR A 56 -8.40 4.33 0.52
CA TYR A 56 -7.84 3.79 1.77
C TYR A 56 -6.34 3.51 1.67
N THR A 57 -5.58 4.53 1.28
CA THR A 57 -4.15 4.39 0.98
C THR A 57 -3.32 5.36 1.81
N VAL A 58 -2.25 4.84 2.42
CA VAL A 58 -1.16 5.63 2.99
C VAL A 58 0.13 5.29 2.25
N ASN A 59 0.89 6.31 1.85
CA ASN A 59 2.13 6.17 1.11
C ASN A 59 3.26 6.93 1.79
N PHE A 60 4.44 6.33 1.78
CA PHE A 60 5.72 6.97 2.02
C PHE A 60 6.57 6.89 0.76
N VAL A 61 7.38 7.91 0.49
CA VAL A 61 8.31 7.94 -0.64
C VAL A 61 9.68 8.32 -0.10
N GLY A 62 10.72 7.60 -0.52
CA GLY A 62 12.08 7.88 -0.06
C GLY A 62 13.12 7.47 -1.08
N GLY A 63 14.26 8.16 -1.11
CA GLY A 63 15.38 7.83 -1.98
C GLY A 63 16.28 6.70 -1.47
N SER A 64 16.33 6.49 -0.14
CA SER A 64 17.12 5.43 0.48
C SER A 64 16.34 4.13 0.61
N TYR A 65 16.87 3.07 0.02
CA TYR A 65 16.33 1.71 0.18
C TYR A 65 16.36 1.27 1.65
N ASN A 66 17.50 1.45 2.33
CA ASN A 66 17.70 0.96 3.70
C ASN A 66 16.70 1.58 4.67
N PHE A 67 16.48 2.89 4.56
CA PHE A 67 15.46 3.58 5.35
C PHE A 67 14.06 3.04 5.07
N MET A 68 13.70 2.93 3.79
CA MET A 68 12.35 2.51 3.38
C MET A 68 12.07 1.04 3.70
N ASN A 69 13.07 0.16 3.58
CA ASN A 69 12.98 -1.23 3.98
C ASN A 69 12.83 -1.37 5.51
N SER A 70 13.56 -0.58 6.30
CA SER A 70 13.41 -0.59 7.76
C SER A 70 12.03 -0.10 8.19
N LEU A 71 11.53 0.99 7.58
CA LEU A 71 10.15 1.46 7.80
C LEU A 71 9.12 0.38 7.43
N HIS A 72 9.32 -0.31 6.32
CA HIS A 72 8.47 -1.41 5.89
C HIS A 72 8.44 -2.54 6.94
N GLN A 73 9.59 -2.96 7.44
CA GLN A 73 9.71 -3.98 8.48
C GLN A 73 9.05 -3.55 9.80
N ILE A 74 9.23 -2.29 10.22
CA ILE A 74 8.56 -1.72 11.41
C ILE A 74 7.03 -1.83 11.28
N LEU A 75 6.48 -1.50 10.11
CA LEU A 75 5.03 -1.62 9.88
C LEU A 75 4.59 -3.09 9.88
N GLN A 76 5.34 -3.98 9.23
CA GLN A 76 5.02 -5.42 9.21
C GLN A 76 5.03 -6.04 10.61
N ASN A 77 6.01 -5.71 11.44
CA ASN A 77 6.11 -6.20 12.83
C ASN A 77 4.93 -5.74 13.70
N ARG A 78 4.21 -4.70 13.28
CA ARG A 78 2.97 -4.22 13.91
C ARG A 78 1.70 -4.76 13.28
N ASN A 79 1.82 -5.79 12.46
CA ASN A 79 0.72 -6.36 11.68
C ASN A 79 0.04 -5.36 10.73
N LEU A 80 0.73 -4.29 10.37
CA LEU A 80 0.29 -3.35 9.34
C LEU A 80 0.84 -3.84 8.00
N ARG A 81 -0.03 -4.47 7.19
CA ARG A 81 0.34 -5.03 5.89
C ARG A 81 0.69 -3.91 4.91
N ALA A 82 1.99 -3.70 4.71
CA ALA A 82 2.53 -2.75 3.76
C ALA A 82 3.23 -3.47 2.59
N ASP A 83 3.15 -2.87 1.41
CA ASP A 83 3.92 -3.25 0.23
C ASP A 83 5.13 -2.32 0.09
N LEU A 84 6.31 -2.86 -0.22
CA LEU A 84 7.51 -2.11 -0.60
C LEU A 84 7.70 -2.19 -2.11
N LEU A 85 7.64 -1.04 -2.79
CA LEU A 85 7.82 -0.94 -4.24
C LEU A 85 9.14 -0.23 -4.56
N ASN A 86 9.93 -0.81 -5.46
CA ASN A 86 11.10 -0.19 -6.06
C ASN A 86 10.71 0.49 -7.38
N GLN A 87 10.96 1.80 -7.52
CA GLN A 87 10.70 2.59 -8.73
C GLN A 87 11.98 3.20 -9.31
N ASN A 88 13.08 2.43 -9.32
CA ASN A 88 14.41 2.76 -9.83
C ASN A 88 15.11 3.93 -9.11
N LYS A 89 14.48 5.11 -9.04
CA LYS A 89 15.01 6.34 -8.43
C LYS A 89 14.55 6.56 -6.99
N HIS A 90 13.46 5.91 -6.60
CA HIS A 90 12.87 6.02 -5.27
C HIS A 90 12.12 4.75 -4.92
N TYR A 91 11.86 4.59 -3.63
CA TYR A 91 11.13 3.48 -3.05
C TYR A 91 9.83 3.99 -2.45
N ARG A 92 8.81 3.13 -2.43
CA ARG A 92 7.52 3.46 -1.83
C ARG A 92 7.12 2.39 -0.84
N VAL A 93 6.72 2.81 0.36
CA VAL A 93 6.04 1.95 1.33
C VAL A 93 4.57 2.30 1.30
N ILE A 94 3.72 1.33 0.99
CA ILE A 94 2.30 1.54 0.73
C ILE A 94 1.48 0.68 1.68
N LEU A 95 0.69 1.33 2.52
CA LEU A 95 -0.38 0.72 3.29
C LEU A 95 -1.69 0.88 2.51
N SER A 96 -2.45 -0.20 2.37
CA SER A 96 -3.72 -0.18 1.65
C SER A 96 -4.74 -1.04 2.37
N GLY A 97 -5.92 -0.48 2.60
CA GLY A 97 -6.99 -1.15 3.32
C GLY A 97 -7.66 -0.20 4.31
N ARG A 98 -8.98 -0.26 4.37
CA ARG A 98 -9.79 0.62 5.23
C ARG A 98 -9.45 0.44 6.70
N LYS A 99 -9.37 -0.81 7.17
CA LYS A 99 -8.95 -1.13 8.54
C LYS A 99 -7.47 -0.83 8.72
N SER A 100 -6.63 -1.20 7.75
CA SER A 100 -5.18 -1.00 7.81
C SER A 100 -4.79 0.46 8.00
N ILE A 101 -5.38 1.40 7.25
CA ILE A 101 -5.04 2.82 7.41
C ILE A 101 -5.52 3.41 8.74
N GLN A 102 -6.59 2.86 9.32
CA GLN A 102 -7.09 3.29 10.62
C GLN A 102 -6.23 2.75 11.77
N LEU A 103 -5.78 1.50 11.68
CA LEU A 103 -4.80 0.96 12.62
C LEU A 103 -3.49 1.75 12.59
N PHE A 104 -3.02 2.12 11.39
CA PHE A 104 -1.86 2.99 11.24
C PHE A 104 -2.08 4.36 11.89
N SER A 105 -3.21 5.02 11.61
CA SER A 105 -3.58 6.31 12.19
C SER A 105 -3.60 6.26 13.72
N ASN A 106 -4.29 5.27 14.29
CA ASN A 106 -4.41 5.09 15.74
C ASN A 106 -3.05 4.91 16.41
N TRP A 107 -2.09 4.28 15.73
CA TRP A 107 -0.75 4.11 16.25
C TRP A 107 0.07 5.40 16.20
N ILE A 108 0.19 6.06 15.04
CA ILE A 108 1.06 7.24 14.91
C ILE A 108 0.50 8.47 15.65
N TYR A 109 -0.82 8.55 15.78
CA TYR A 109 -1.53 9.64 16.45
C TYR A 109 -1.96 9.29 17.87
N LYS A 110 -1.45 8.18 18.42
CA LYS A 110 -1.51 7.90 19.85
C LYS A 110 -0.84 9.06 20.62
N ASP A 111 -1.49 9.52 21.69
CA ASP A 111 -1.00 10.56 22.60
C ASP A 111 -0.39 11.77 21.85
N LYS A 112 -1.12 12.24 20.82
CA LYS A 112 -0.64 13.32 19.94
C LYS A 112 -0.72 14.69 20.62
N ASP A 113 0.42 15.36 20.71
CA ASP A 113 0.48 16.80 21.01
C ASP A 113 0.71 17.62 19.74
N ILE A 114 1.75 17.28 18.97
CA ILE A 114 2.15 18.00 17.74
C ILE A 114 1.94 17.12 16.52
N TYR A 115 1.13 17.60 15.56
CA TYR A 115 0.80 16.92 14.32
C TYR A 115 0.26 17.87 13.25
N LEU A 116 0.18 17.41 12.00
CA LEU A 116 -0.48 18.16 10.93
C LEU A 116 -1.98 17.86 10.84
N HIS A 117 -2.81 18.84 11.21
CA HIS A 117 -4.28 18.75 11.15
C HIS A 117 -4.80 18.22 9.81
N ARG A 118 -4.30 18.78 8.69
CA ARG A 118 -4.72 18.37 7.33
C ARG A 118 -4.60 16.86 7.05
N LYS A 119 -3.64 16.18 7.66
CA LYS A 119 -3.42 14.73 7.47
C LYS A 119 -4.27 13.94 8.45
N TYR A 120 -4.32 14.39 9.71
CA TYR A 120 -5.16 13.80 10.73
C TYR A 120 -6.64 13.80 10.34
N GLU A 121 -7.17 14.93 9.85
CA GLU A 121 -8.56 15.09 9.42
C GLU A 121 -8.97 14.10 8.31
N VAL A 122 -8.05 13.72 7.43
CA VAL A 122 -8.32 12.71 6.39
C VAL A 122 -8.65 11.35 7.02
N PHE A 123 -7.97 10.98 8.12
CA PHE A 123 -8.29 9.76 8.86
C PHE A 123 -9.61 9.87 9.64
N GLN A 124 -9.95 11.07 10.13
CA GLN A 124 -11.20 11.31 10.87
C GLN A 124 -12.46 11.28 10.00
N ARG A 125 -12.33 11.13 8.68
CA ARG A 125 -13.46 10.87 7.79
C ARG A 125 -14.09 9.50 8.01
N GLU A 126 -13.41 8.60 8.70
CA GLU A 126 -13.97 7.31 9.10
C GLU A 126 -14.97 7.47 10.23
N SER A 127 -16.18 6.94 10.01
CA SER A 127 -17.28 6.99 10.96
C SER A 127 -17.53 5.65 11.66
N LEU A 128 -16.96 4.55 11.16
CA LEU A 128 -17.13 3.23 11.74
C LEU A 128 -16.05 2.93 12.77
N SER A 129 -16.38 2.11 13.76
CA SER A 129 -15.42 1.61 14.75
C SER A 129 -14.50 0.53 14.16
N LEU A 130 -13.31 0.36 14.75
CA LEU A 130 -12.29 -0.56 14.23
C LEU A 130 -12.74 -2.02 14.09
N ASP A 131 -13.68 -2.47 14.94
CA ASP A 131 -14.26 -3.81 14.92
C ASP A 131 -15.16 -4.03 13.69
N GLN A 132 -15.82 -2.98 13.21
CA GLN A 132 -16.67 -3.01 12.02
C GLN A 132 -15.87 -2.93 10.72
N LEU A 133 -14.60 -2.49 10.80
CA LEU A 133 -13.75 -2.34 9.63
C LEU A 133 -13.14 -3.67 9.17
N GLN A 134 -13.14 -3.85 7.86
CA GLN A 134 -12.45 -4.95 7.18
C GLN A 134 -11.72 -4.44 5.93
N ASP A 135 -10.58 -5.06 5.67
CA ASP A 135 -9.85 -4.84 4.42
C ASP A 135 -10.39 -5.72 3.30
N ARG A 136 -10.26 -5.24 2.06
CA ARG A 136 -10.68 -6.02 0.90
C ARG A 136 -9.82 -7.27 0.78
N LYS A 137 -10.45 -8.43 0.60
CA LYS A 137 -9.75 -9.70 0.36
C LYS A 137 -8.82 -9.63 -0.87
N LEU A 138 -9.31 -8.98 -1.93
CA LEU A 138 -8.61 -8.90 -3.22
C LEU A 138 -7.98 -7.51 -3.44
N LYS A 139 -6.66 -7.48 -3.63
CA LYS A 139 -5.92 -6.26 -4.04
C LYS A 139 -6.48 -5.69 -5.35
N GLN A 140 -6.61 -4.36 -5.43
CA GLN A 140 -7.16 -3.64 -6.58
C GLN A 140 -6.07 -2.96 -7.44
N THR A 141 -4.80 -3.22 -7.16
CA THR A 141 -3.71 -2.68 -8.00
C THR A 141 -3.83 -3.20 -9.43
N GLN A 142 -3.45 -2.38 -10.41
CA GLN A 142 -3.55 -2.76 -11.83
C GLN A 142 -2.86 -4.09 -12.12
N THR A 143 -1.67 -4.30 -11.56
CA THR A 143 -0.91 -5.56 -11.67
C THR A 143 -1.67 -6.75 -11.08
N ALA A 144 -2.23 -6.61 -9.87
CA ALA A 144 -2.98 -7.71 -9.24
C ALA A 144 -4.28 -8.03 -9.99
N VAL A 145 -4.97 -7.01 -10.52
CA VAL A 145 -6.18 -7.20 -11.33
C VAL A 145 -5.82 -7.85 -12.67
N LYS A 146 -4.73 -7.44 -13.32
CA LYS A 146 -4.23 -8.06 -14.56
C LYS A 146 -3.89 -9.53 -14.34
N GLN A 147 -3.13 -9.84 -13.29
CA GLN A 147 -2.80 -11.23 -12.95
C GLN A 147 -4.05 -12.06 -12.66
N ARG A 148 -5.03 -11.50 -11.95
CA ARG A 148 -6.27 -12.21 -11.64
C ARG A 148 -7.09 -12.52 -12.90
N LYS A 149 -7.12 -11.60 -13.86
CA LYS A 149 -7.75 -11.82 -15.17
C LYS A 149 -7.03 -12.91 -15.95
N GLN A 150 -5.70 -12.90 -15.95
CA GLN A 150 -4.88 -13.95 -16.56
C GLN A 150 -5.21 -15.33 -15.95
N ASN A 151 -5.15 -15.44 -14.63
CA ASN A 151 -5.48 -16.68 -13.90
C ASN A 151 -6.91 -17.14 -14.19
N PHE A 152 -7.86 -16.20 -14.31
CA PHE A 152 -9.25 -16.52 -14.66
C PHE A 152 -9.35 -17.19 -16.03
N LEU A 153 -8.66 -16.66 -17.05
CA LEU A 153 -8.67 -17.23 -18.39
C LEU A 153 -8.05 -18.64 -18.38
N GLU A 154 -6.92 -18.82 -17.70
CA GLU A 154 -6.24 -20.12 -17.58
C GLU A 154 -7.09 -21.17 -16.87
N GLU A 155 -7.78 -20.80 -15.80
CA GLU A 155 -8.65 -21.70 -15.04
C GLU A 155 -9.94 -22.02 -15.82
N TYR A 156 -10.51 -21.02 -16.51
CA TYR A 156 -11.66 -21.21 -17.39
C TYR A 156 -11.36 -22.16 -18.55
N MET A 157 -10.15 -22.13 -19.12
CA MET A 157 -9.73 -23.09 -20.15
C MET A 157 -9.77 -24.55 -19.66
N LYS A 158 -9.62 -24.80 -18.35
CA LYS A 158 -9.63 -26.15 -17.78
C LYS A 158 -11.04 -26.65 -17.49
N ASN A 159 -11.86 -25.84 -16.81
CA ASN A 159 -13.15 -26.31 -16.28
C ASN A 159 -14.37 -25.90 -17.13
N LYS A 160 -14.20 -24.95 -18.06
CA LYS A 160 -15.23 -24.47 -18.99
C LYS A 160 -16.52 -23.94 -18.33
N CYS A 161 -16.48 -23.60 -17.05
CA CYS A 161 -17.64 -23.14 -16.30
C CYS A 161 -17.31 -21.83 -15.59
N ASN A 162 -17.98 -20.74 -15.98
CA ASN A 162 -17.78 -19.43 -15.38
C ASN A 162 -18.03 -19.45 -13.86
N ALA A 163 -19.08 -20.14 -13.40
CA ALA A 163 -19.42 -20.24 -11.98
C ALA A 163 -18.33 -20.99 -11.20
N THR A 164 -17.85 -22.11 -11.74
CA THR A 164 -16.77 -22.90 -11.13
C THR A 164 -15.47 -22.10 -11.08
N THR A 165 -15.07 -21.43 -12.17
CA THR A 165 -13.89 -20.56 -12.19
C THR A 165 -14.00 -19.41 -11.18
N CYS A 166 -15.16 -18.75 -11.12
CA CYS A 166 -15.41 -17.68 -10.15
C CYS A 166 -15.26 -18.20 -8.71
N SER A 167 -15.84 -19.37 -8.40
CA SER A 167 -15.74 -20.00 -7.09
C SER A 167 -14.30 -20.37 -6.74
N ASN A 168 -13.59 -21.06 -7.65
CA ASN A 168 -12.21 -21.54 -7.43
C ASN A 168 -11.23 -20.39 -7.17
N LEU A 169 -11.44 -19.23 -7.80
CA LEU A 169 -10.57 -18.07 -7.68
C LEU A 169 -11.07 -17.03 -6.68
N GLU A 170 -12.15 -17.32 -5.94
CA GLU A 170 -12.84 -16.40 -5.03
C GLU A 170 -13.20 -15.05 -5.70
N ILE A 171 -13.59 -15.08 -6.97
CA ILE A 171 -14.00 -13.91 -7.75
C ILE A 171 -15.52 -13.84 -7.75
N SER A 172 -16.08 -12.70 -7.35
CA SER A 172 -17.53 -12.46 -7.51
C SER A 172 -17.91 -12.43 -8.99
N GLU A 173 -19.03 -13.03 -9.36
CA GLU A 173 -19.55 -12.99 -10.74
C GLU A 173 -19.74 -11.56 -11.28
N SER A 174 -20.13 -10.63 -10.41
CA SER A 174 -20.29 -9.22 -10.78
C SER A 174 -18.96 -8.59 -11.23
N ALA A 175 -17.84 -8.99 -10.63
CA ALA A 175 -16.51 -8.56 -11.05
C ALA A 175 -16.15 -9.10 -12.44
N PHE A 176 -16.43 -10.39 -12.71
CA PHE A 176 -16.24 -11.00 -14.03
C PHE A 176 -17.10 -10.32 -15.10
N LYS A 177 -18.41 -10.16 -14.85
CA LYS A 177 -19.33 -9.46 -15.76
C LYS A 177 -18.86 -8.04 -16.08
N ARG A 178 -18.34 -7.32 -15.08
CA ARG A 178 -17.74 -6.00 -15.26
C ARG A 178 -16.47 -6.04 -16.10
N TRP A 179 -15.62 -7.07 -15.99
CA TRP A 179 -14.45 -7.21 -16.84
C TRP A 179 -14.83 -7.41 -18.30
N LEU A 180 -15.79 -8.29 -18.59
CA LEU A 180 -16.31 -8.47 -19.96
C LEU A 180 -16.89 -7.17 -20.54
N LYS A 181 -17.55 -6.36 -19.71
CA LYS A 181 -18.16 -5.11 -20.15
C LYS A 181 -17.13 -4.01 -20.42
N ASN A 182 -16.13 -3.87 -19.55
CA ASN A 182 -15.29 -2.67 -19.49
C ASN A 182 -13.85 -2.89 -19.97
N ASP A 183 -13.42 -4.14 -20.17
CA ASP A 183 -12.07 -4.48 -20.64
C ASP A 183 -12.14 -5.23 -21.97
N ASN A 184 -11.94 -4.48 -23.06
CA ASN A 184 -11.98 -5.02 -24.42
C ASN A 184 -10.92 -6.09 -24.67
N GLN A 185 -9.75 -6.00 -24.03
CA GLN A 185 -8.69 -6.99 -24.22
C GLN A 185 -9.09 -8.30 -23.56
N PHE A 186 -9.51 -8.24 -22.29
CA PHE A 186 -9.99 -9.42 -21.57
C PHE A 186 -11.18 -10.08 -22.27
N LYS A 187 -12.12 -9.28 -22.79
CA LYS A 187 -13.26 -9.78 -23.56
C LYS A 187 -12.82 -10.55 -24.82
N ARG A 188 -11.89 -9.99 -25.60
CA ARG A 188 -11.35 -10.66 -26.79
C ARG A 188 -10.64 -11.96 -26.45
N ASP A 189 -9.83 -11.96 -25.39
CA ASP A 189 -9.10 -13.16 -24.97
C ASP A 189 -10.06 -14.27 -24.50
N TYR A 190 -11.12 -13.89 -23.76
CA TYR A 190 -12.19 -14.80 -23.35
C TYR A 190 -12.97 -15.38 -24.55
N GLU A 191 -13.37 -14.53 -25.50
CA GLU A 191 -14.09 -14.96 -26.71
C GLU A 191 -13.22 -15.86 -27.60
N LYS A 192 -11.92 -15.55 -27.70
CA LYS A 192 -10.97 -16.37 -28.47
C LYS A 192 -10.90 -17.80 -27.91
N ILE A 193 -10.84 -17.96 -26.60
CA ILE A 193 -10.86 -19.29 -25.95
C ILE A 193 -12.11 -20.07 -26.37
N ASN A 194 -13.29 -19.43 -26.37
CA ASN A 194 -14.53 -20.08 -26.80
C ASN A 194 -14.50 -20.45 -28.29
N LEU A 195 -13.94 -19.60 -29.16
CA LEU A 195 -13.87 -19.82 -30.61
C LEU A 195 -12.89 -20.94 -31.03
N THR A 196 -11.69 -21.00 -30.46
CA THR A 196 -10.72 -22.07 -30.75
C THR A 196 -11.24 -23.46 -30.37
N MET A 197 -12.23 -23.52 -29.47
CA MET A 197 -12.79 -24.78 -28.99
C MET A 197 -13.99 -25.26 -29.81
N SER A 198 -14.71 -24.36 -30.51
CA SER A 198 -15.73 -24.77 -31.49
C SER A 198 -15.15 -25.41 -32.76
N THR A 199 -13.86 -25.24 -33.04
CA THR A 199 -13.18 -25.80 -34.22
C THR A 199 -12.43 -27.10 -33.95
N SER A 200 -12.36 -27.57 -32.69
CA SER A 200 -11.67 -28.82 -32.30
C SER A 200 -12.61 -30.01 -32.06
N ASP A 201 -13.93 -29.79 -32.13
CA ASP A 201 -14.98 -30.82 -32.02
C ASP A 201 -15.58 -31.21 -33.41
N ASN A 202 -14.93 -30.84 -34.52
CA ASN A 202 -15.24 -31.27 -35.89
C ASN A 202 -14.05 -32.04 -36.48
#